data_AF-A0A534D2M1-F1
#
_entry.id   AF-A0A534D2M1-F1
#
_cell.length_a   1.000
_cell.length_b   1.000
_cell.length_c   1.000
_cell.angle_alpha   90.00
_cell.angle_beta   90.00
_cell.angle_gamma   90.00
#
_symmetry.space_group_name_H-M   'P 1'
#
loop_
_entity.id
_entity.type
_entity.pdbx_description
1 polymer ?
#
loop_
_entity_poly.entity_id
_entity_poly.type
_entity_poly.pdbx_seq_one_letter_code
_entity_poly.pdbx_strand_id
1 'polypeptide(L)' 'AVHRDAERLLLATDSLPLRTLDALHIALAFSGRATHVVTFDRRMREAAVQAGMNVIDI' A
#
# COMPACT_ATOMS: atom_id res chain seq x y z
N ALA A 1 -7.69 15.27 -2.24
CA ALA A 1 -7.05 14.74 -3.47
C ALA A 1 -6.34 13.43 -3.16
N VAL A 2 -5.34 13.43 -2.26
CA VAL A 2 -4.59 12.26 -1.75
C VAL A 2 -5.47 11.04 -1.43
N HIS A 3 -6.58 11.24 -0.70
CA HIS A 3 -7.52 10.17 -0.35
C HIS A 3 -8.21 9.49 -1.55
N ARG A 4 -8.36 10.19 -2.68
CA ARG A 4 -9.00 9.67 -3.90
C ARG A 4 -8.01 8.90 -4.78
N ASP A 5 -6.74 9.31 -4.79
CA ASP A 5 -5.68 8.58 -5.49
C ASP A 5 -5.36 7.27 -4.76
N ALA A 6 -5.35 7.35 -3.44
CA ALA A 6 -5.36 6.22 -2.52
C ALA A 6 -6.48 5.21 -2.83
N GLU A 7 -7.72 5.67 -2.86
CA GLU A 7 -8.90 4.85 -3.16
C GLU A 7 -8.85 4.22 -4.56
N ARG A 8 -8.37 4.95 -5.58
CA ARG A 8 -8.19 4.42 -6.93
C ARG A 8 -7.17 3.29 -7.02
N LEU A 9 -6.05 3.40 -6.30
CA LEU A 9 -5.05 2.34 -6.20
C LEU A 9 -5.63 1.07 -5.56
N LEU A 10 -6.48 1.24 -4.55
CA LEU A 10 -7.15 0.12 -3.90
C LEU A 10 -8.17 -0.57 -4.79
N LEU A 11 -8.97 0.22 -5.50
CA LEU A 11 -9.95 -0.30 -6.47
C LEU A 11 -9.27 -0.95 -7.71
N ALA A 12 -8.03 -0.58 -8.01
CA ALA A 12 -7.24 -1.19 -9.08
C ALA A 12 -6.54 -2.49 -8.64
N THR A 13 -6.49 -2.77 -7.34
CA THR A 13 -5.85 -3.97 -6.78
C THR A 13 -6.86 -5.13 -6.75
N ASP A 14 -7.27 -5.60 -7.93
CA ASP A 14 -8.23 -6.71 -8.08
C ASP A 14 -7.68 -8.07 -7.59
N SER A 15 -6.39 -8.15 -7.28
CA SER A 15 -5.67 -9.40 -7.00
C SER A 15 -5.29 -9.62 -5.53
N LEU A 16 -5.46 -8.63 -4.64
CA LEU A 16 -5.02 -8.76 -3.25
C LEU A 16 -6.05 -8.22 -2.24
N PRO A 17 -6.78 -9.08 -1.50
CA PRO A 17 -7.71 -8.64 -0.47
C PRO A 17 -6.95 -8.07 0.74
N LEU A 18 -6.80 -6.74 0.75
CA LEU A 18 -6.26 -5.96 1.87
C LEU A 18 -7.38 -5.53 2.82
N ARG A 19 -7.07 -5.44 4.12
CA ARG A 19 -7.97 -4.77 5.06
C ARG A 19 -7.97 -3.27 4.74
N THR A 20 -9.09 -2.59 4.97
CA THR A 20 -9.26 -1.16 4.69
C THR A 20 -8.15 -0.29 5.28
N LEU A 21 -7.64 -0.65 6.47
CA LEU A 21 -6.54 0.08 7.12
C LEU A 21 -5.19 -0.14 6.43
N ASP A 22 -4.84 -1.37 6.04
CA ASP A 22 -3.59 -1.66 5.32
C ASP A 22 -3.59 -0.97 3.95
N ALA A 23 -4.74 -1.05 3.29
CA ALA A 23 -5.06 -0.37 2.07
C ALA A 23 -4.83 1.15 2.17
N LEU A 24 -5.42 1.81 3.18
CA LEU A 24 -5.23 3.24 3.44
C LEU A 24 -3.76 3.57 3.77
N HIS A 25 -3.08 2.70 4.52
CA HIS A 25 -1.67 2.90 4.85
C HIS A 25 -0.79 2.95 3.62
N ILE A 26 -0.93 1.97 2.70
CA ILE A 26 -0.17 1.93 1.44
C ILE A 26 -0.45 3.15 0.58
N ALA A 27 -1.72 3.52 0.49
CA ALA A 27 -2.18 4.71 -0.19
C ALA A 27 -1.50 6.00 0.28
N LEU A 28 -1.43 6.19 1.60
CA LEU A 28 -0.77 7.35 2.22
C LEU A 28 0.73 7.32 2.00
N ALA A 29 1.37 6.15 2.16
CA ALA A 29 2.79 5.98 1.90
C ALA A 29 3.15 6.33 0.45
N PHE A 30 2.38 5.80 -0.51
CA PHE A 30 2.54 6.10 -1.93
C PHE A 30 2.36 7.60 -2.23
N SER A 31 1.28 8.21 -1.72
CA SER A 31 1.01 9.63 -1.96
C SER A 31 2.06 10.55 -1.32
N GLY A 32 2.58 10.15 -0.16
CA GLY A 32 3.71 10.81 0.50
C GLY A 32 5.07 10.56 -0.16
N ARG A 33 5.12 9.80 -1.26
CA ARG A 33 6.35 9.37 -1.94
C ARG A 33 7.31 8.65 -1.00
N ALA A 34 6.77 7.86 -0.08
CA ALA A 34 7.57 6.97 0.74
C ALA A 34 8.33 5.99 -0.18
N THR A 35 9.58 5.74 0.17
CA THR A 35 10.44 4.79 -0.57
C THR A 35 10.40 3.39 0.04
N HIS A 36 10.02 3.28 1.31
CA HIS A 36 10.03 2.04 2.08
C HIS A 36 8.75 1.90 2.91
N VAL A 37 8.28 0.66 3.05
CA VAL A 37 7.26 0.24 4.00
C VAL A 37 7.87 -0.80 4.94
N VAL A 38 7.71 -0.60 6.25
CA VAL A 38 8.15 -1.55 7.27
C VAL A 38 6.92 -2.32 7.72
N THR A 39 6.90 -3.64 7.54
CA THR A 39 5.75 -4.47 7.91
C THR A 39 6.13 -5.94 8.02
N PHE A 40 5.48 -6.65 8.95
CA PHE A 40 5.51 -8.11 9.06
C PHE A 40 4.32 -8.76 8.32
N ASP A 41 3.35 -7.97 7.87
CA ASP A 41 2.16 -8.48 7.19
C ASP A 41 2.48 -8.76 5.72
N ARG A 42 2.37 -10.04 5.33
CA ARG A 42 2.66 -10.49 3.97
C ARG A 42 1.82 -9.78 2.91
N ARG A 43 0.54 -9.52 3.17
CA ARG A 43 -0.35 -8.84 2.21
C ARG A 43 0.03 -7.38 2.08
N MET A 44 0.35 -6.72 3.19
CA MET A 44 0.82 -5.34 3.17
C MET A 44 2.17 -5.21 2.43
N ARG A 45 3.05 -6.20 2.59
CA ARG A 45 4.29 -6.30 1.80
C ARG A 45 4.00 -6.42 0.30
N GLU A 46 3.13 -7.34 -0.09
CA GLU A 46 2.75 -7.53 -1.51
C GLU A 46 2.15 -6.24 -2.10
N ALA A 47 1.29 -5.55 -1.35
CA ALA A 47 0.70 -4.28 -1.73
C ALA A 47 1.73 -3.15 -1.90
N ALA A 48 2.70 -3.06 -0.98
CA ALA A 48 3.77 -2.07 -1.05
C ALA A 48 4.66 -2.28 -2.28
N VAL A 49 4.99 -3.54 -2.59
CA VAL A 49 5.75 -3.90 -3.80
C VAL A 49 4.97 -3.56 -5.06
N GLN A 50 3.66 -3.85 -5.12
CA GLN A 50 2.82 -3.47 -6.26
C GLN A 50 2.72 -1.95 -6.45
N ALA A 51 2.77 -1.20 -5.35
CA ALA A 51 2.83 0.26 -5.37
C ALA A 51 4.23 0.82 -5.69
N GLY A 52 5.23 -0.03 -5.95
CA GLY A 52 6.58 0.36 -6.34
C GLY A 52 7.50 0.76 -5.17
N MET A 53 7.16 0.38 -3.94
CA MET A 53 7.95 0.67 -2.74
C MET A 53 8.80 -0.54 -2.32
N ASN A 54 9.93 -0.26 -1.66
CA ASN A 54 10.73 -1.30 -1.00
C ASN A 54 10.07 -1.74 0.30
N VAL A 55 10.30 -2.99 0.72
CA VAL A 55 9.76 -3.51 1.99
C VAL A 55 10.89 -3.94 2.91
N ILE A 56 10.78 -3.55 4.18
CA ILE A 56 11.62 -4.02 5.27
C ILE A 56 10.76 -4.91 6.16
N ASP A 57 11.14 -6.18 6.24
CA ASP A 57 10.49 -7.19 7.10
C ASP A 57 11.00 -7.04 8.54
N ILE A 58 10.12 -7.16 9.53
CA ILE A 58 10.44 -7.04 10.96
C ILE A 58 9.75 -8.11 11.81
#